data_AF-A0A7S0P5S0-F1
#
_entry.id   AF-A0A7S0P5S0-F1
#
_cell.length_a   1.000
_cell.length_b   1.000
_cell.length_c   1.000
_cell.angle_alpha   90.00
_cell.angle_beta   90.00
_cell.angle_gamma   90.00
#
_symmetry.space_group_name_H-M   'P 1'
#
loop_
_entity.id
_entity.type
_entity.pdbx_description
1 polymer ?
#
loop_
_entity_poly.entity_id
_entity_poly.type
_entity_poly.pdbx_seq_one_letter_code
_entity_poly.pdbx_strand_id
1 'polypeptide(L)'
;VALVAVALIAVGVAVVGGLSAFAQPRKDKKTRLKDVNRAMSKVTRLSVPSPMEAQLAPDCAALQPLWTSKPYSCLEFLRHHWELSPLLSEPGAAWLSPLLSLANVTTMVRMWPFRFMEPHAAAVMLVPGSNFQLDARWARGTDVPDDVVTVAVREQRVLALHNLELYWPPIAKFCQRVGRYFHAAVQANLYVLPAGLDVALAPHADSHSTFVLQMHGAAQWAVH
;
A
#
# COMPACT_ATOMS: atom_id res chain seq x y z
N VAL A 1 -7.48 17.65 20.06
CA VAL A 1 -7.98 17.16 18.76
C VAL A 1 -7.28 15.84 18.51
N ALA A 2 -8.00 14.71 18.62
CA ALA A 2 -7.41 13.39 18.42
C ALA A 2 -6.88 13.32 16.98
N LEU A 3 -5.58 13.07 16.84
CA LEU A 3 -4.94 13.01 15.54
C LEU A 3 -5.24 11.64 14.93
N VAL A 4 -6.40 11.52 14.28
CA VAL A 4 -6.86 10.27 13.63
C VAL A 4 -6.05 10.04 12.35
N ALA A 5 -4.75 9.77 12.48
CA ALA A 5 -3.91 9.40 11.36
C ALA A 5 -4.15 7.93 11.01
N VAL A 6 -4.88 7.69 9.92
CA VAL A 6 -4.98 6.36 9.34
C VAL A 6 -3.70 6.03 8.59
N ALA A 7 -2.69 5.64 9.37
CA ALA A 7 -1.46 5.06 8.88
C ALA A 7 -1.79 3.75 8.16
N LEU A 8 -1.52 3.66 6.86
CA LEU A 8 -1.76 2.46 6.05
C LEU A 8 -0.49 2.03 5.38
N ILE A 9 -0.09 0.79 5.63
CA ILE A 9 1.06 0.19 4.97
C ILE A 9 0.59 -0.60 3.78
N ALA A 10 0.53 0.04 2.61
CA ALA A 10 0.28 -0.64 1.35
C ALA A 10 1.50 -1.49 0.97
N VAL A 11 1.42 -2.78 1.23
CA VAL A 11 2.44 -3.76 0.81
C VAL A 11 2.14 -4.23 -0.60
N GLY A 12 2.72 -3.55 -1.59
CA GLY A 12 2.70 -3.99 -2.98
C GLY A 12 3.57 -5.23 -3.15
N VAL A 13 2.99 -6.35 -3.57
CA VAL A 13 3.71 -7.59 -3.89
C VAL A 13 3.80 -7.72 -5.41
N ALA A 14 4.99 -7.43 -5.97
CA ALA A 14 5.24 -7.62 -7.39
C ALA A 14 5.94 -8.97 -7.61
N VAL A 15 5.23 -9.92 -8.22
CA VAL A 15 5.81 -11.19 -8.67
C VAL A 15 6.73 -10.91 -9.86
N VAL A 16 8.01 -11.23 -9.73
CA VAL A 16 8.97 -11.14 -10.84
C VAL A 16 8.73 -12.30 -11.80
N GLY A 17 7.69 -12.19 -12.63
CA GLY A 17 7.48 -13.04 -13.79
C GLY A 17 8.11 -12.39 -15.03
N GLY A 18 9.36 -12.76 -15.35
CA GLY A 18 10.02 -12.50 -16.64
C GLY A 18 10.19 -11.03 -17.03
N LEU A 19 11.43 -10.54 -17.03
CA LEU A 19 11.81 -9.31 -17.72
C LEU A 19 11.36 -9.38 -19.19
N SER A 20 10.28 -8.69 -19.53
CA SER A 20 10.08 -8.15 -20.87
C SER A 20 10.05 -6.63 -20.73
N ALA A 21 11.12 -6.01 -21.21
CA ALA A 21 11.23 -4.56 -21.30
C ALA A 21 10.01 -3.99 -22.03
N PHE A 22 9.18 -3.24 -21.32
CA PHE A 22 8.13 -2.45 -21.97
C PHE A 22 8.77 -1.20 -22.57
N ALA A 23 9.18 -1.33 -23.83
CA ALA A 23 9.35 -0.18 -24.71
C ALA A 23 7.97 0.47 -24.93
N GLN A 24 7.86 1.77 -24.68
CA GLN A 24 6.67 2.55 -25.01
C GLN A 24 6.36 2.45 -26.51
N PRO A 25 5.14 2.06 -26.92
CA PRO A 25 4.78 2.11 -28.33
C PRO A 25 4.57 3.55 -28.77
N ARG A 26 5.31 3.95 -29.81
CA ARG A 26 5.06 5.19 -30.57
C ARG A 26 3.62 5.20 -31.09
N LYS A 27 3.00 6.37 -31.03
CA LYS A 27 1.69 6.67 -31.61
C LYS A 27 1.73 6.39 -33.13
N ASP A 28 0.94 5.42 -33.60
CA ASP A 28 0.20 5.60 -34.86
C ASP A 28 -0.91 4.55 -35.12
N LYS A 29 -2.07 5.11 -35.55
CA LYS A 29 -3.13 4.59 -36.43
C LYS A 29 -3.99 3.37 -36.04
N LYS A 30 -5.22 3.70 -35.61
CA LYS A 30 -6.55 3.06 -35.87
C LYS A 30 -6.55 1.54 -36.16
N THR A 31 -6.65 0.74 -35.10
CA THR A 31 -7.23 -0.62 -35.15
C THR A 31 -8.66 -0.60 -34.61
N ARG A 32 -9.57 -1.26 -35.33
CA ARG A 32 -11.04 -1.18 -35.16
C ARG A 32 -11.47 -1.85 -33.85
N LEU A 33 -12.37 -1.18 -33.11
CA LEU A 33 -13.02 -1.63 -31.87
C LEU A 33 -13.68 -3.03 -31.91
N LYS A 34 -13.93 -3.59 -33.10
CA LYS A 34 -14.63 -4.88 -33.26
C LYS A 34 -13.73 -6.10 -33.02
N ASP A 35 -12.41 -5.95 -33.14
CA ASP A 35 -11.47 -7.06 -32.94
C ASP A 35 -11.12 -7.27 -31.46
N VAL A 36 -11.33 -6.26 -30.61
CA VAL A 36 -11.10 -6.33 -29.15
C VAL A 36 -12.17 -7.18 -28.46
N ASN A 37 -13.44 -7.06 -28.88
CA ASN A 37 -14.55 -7.76 -28.23
C ASN A 37 -14.58 -9.27 -28.48
N ARG A 38 -13.91 -9.77 -29.54
CA ARG A 38 -13.81 -11.22 -29.80
C ARG A 38 -12.65 -11.89 -29.04
N ALA A 39 -11.69 -11.10 -28.55
CA ALA A 39 -10.61 -11.59 -27.69
C ALA A 39 -11.05 -11.71 -26.21
N MET A 40 -12.11 -11.01 -25.80
CA MET A 40 -12.58 -10.99 -24.41
C MET A 40 -13.55 -12.13 -24.03
N SER A 41 -13.91 -13.03 -24.95
CA SER A 41 -14.82 -14.15 -24.67
C SER A 41 -14.12 -15.46 -24.26
N LYS A 42 -12.81 -15.44 -24.00
CA LYS A 42 -12.15 -16.50 -23.25
C LYS A 42 -11.96 -16.02 -21.82
N VAL A 43 -13.02 -16.19 -21.03
CA VAL A 43 -12.87 -16.36 -19.58
C VAL A 43 -12.03 -17.62 -19.40
N THR A 44 -10.72 -17.45 -19.39
CA THR A 44 -9.81 -18.44 -18.84
C THR A 44 -10.18 -18.48 -17.37
N ARG A 45 -10.98 -19.48 -16.97
CA ARG A 45 -10.96 -19.91 -15.57
C ARG A 45 -9.47 -20.04 -15.24
N LEU A 46 -8.99 -19.35 -14.21
CA LEU A 46 -7.67 -19.58 -13.65
C LEU A 46 -7.64 -21.04 -13.18
N SER A 47 -7.36 -21.93 -14.11
CA SER A 47 -7.30 -23.37 -13.91
C SER A 47 -5.84 -23.73 -13.80
N VAL A 48 -5.52 -24.29 -12.64
CA VAL A 48 -4.22 -24.72 -12.13
C VAL A 48 -3.44 -23.59 -11.43
N PRO A 49 -3.22 -23.72 -10.11
CA PRO A 49 -2.22 -22.97 -9.35
C PRO A 49 -0.94 -22.74 -10.15
N SER A 50 -0.45 -21.50 -10.17
CA SER A 50 0.91 -21.25 -10.67
C SER A 50 1.90 -22.12 -9.89
N PRO A 51 2.98 -22.65 -10.51
CA PRO A 51 4.04 -23.41 -9.80
C PRO A 51 4.59 -22.72 -8.54
N MET A 52 4.37 -21.41 -8.41
CA MET A 52 4.70 -20.60 -7.24
C MET A 52 3.85 -20.92 -6.00
N GLU A 53 2.57 -21.29 -6.17
CA GLU A 53 1.69 -21.74 -5.07
C GLU A 53 2.16 -23.06 -4.44
N ALA A 54 2.95 -23.86 -5.16
CA ALA A 54 3.51 -25.12 -4.67
C ALA A 54 4.82 -24.95 -3.87
N GLN A 55 5.39 -23.74 -3.83
CA GLN A 55 6.69 -23.47 -3.19
C GLN A 55 6.64 -22.43 -2.06
N LEU A 56 5.48 -21.81 -1.80
CA LEU A 56 5.31 -20.98 -0.60
C LEU A 56 5.56 -21.85 0.63
N ALA A 57 6.60 -21.51 1.39
CA ALA A 57 6.96 -22.26 2.59
C ALA A 57 5.72 -22.44 3.49
N PRO A 58 5.50 -23.61 4.09
CA PRO A 58 4.36 -23.85 4.97
C PRO A 58 4.32 -22.90 6.18
N ASP A 59 5.46 -22.26 6.49
CA ASP A 59 5.54 -21.27 7.57
C ASP A 59 5.22 -19.85 7.10
N CYS A 60 3.93 -19.55 7.10
CA CYS A 60 3.37 -18.22 6.92
C CYS A 60 3.28 -17.41 8.23
N ALA A 61 4.02 -17.76 9.29
CA ALA A 61 3.98 -17.03 10.56
C ALA A 61 4.31 -15.53 10.43
N ALA A 62 4.89 -15.13 9.30
CA ALA A 62 5.04 -13.74 8.88
C ALA A 62 3.70 -13.00 8.72
N LEU A 63 2.72 -13.69 8.14
CA LEU A 63 1.45 -13.13 7.72
C LEU A 63 0.30 -13.49 8.65
N GLN A 64 0.39 -14.61 9.39
CA GLN A 64 -0.64 -15.04 10.34
C GLN A 64 -1.19 -13.91 11.22
N PRO A 65 -0.38 -12.96 11.74
CA PRO A 65 -0.90 -11.86 12.53
C PRO A 65 -1.95 -10.97 11.84
N LEU A 66 -1.91 -10.87 10.49
CA LEU A 66 -2.80 -10.05 9.68
C LEU A 66 -4.26 -10.48 9.77
N TRP A 67 -4.55 -11.72 10.15
CA TRP A 67 -5.92 -12.26 10.22
C TRP A 67 -6.21 -13.04 11.49
N THR A 68 -5.53 -12.71 12.59
CA THR A 68 -5.60 -13.40 13.89
C THR A 68 -7.00 -13.54 14.50
N SER A 69 -7.96 -12.67 14.18
CA SER A 69 -9.33 -12.72 14.71
C SER A 69 -10.24 -13.75 14.02
N LYS A 70 -9.83 -14.31 12.88
CA LYS A 70 -10.56 -15.36 12.16
C LYS A 70 -9.64 -16.56 11.95
N PRO A 71 -10.16 -17.80 11.94
CA PRO A 71 -9.34 -19.01 11.91
C PRO A 71 -8.78 -19.30 10.51
N TYR A 72 -8.45 -18.29 9.70
CA TYR A 72 -7.83 -18.55 8.41
C TYR A 72 -6.42 -19.09 8.64
N SER A 73 -6.25 -20.36 8.32
CA SER A 73 -4.94 -20.86 7.96
C SER A 73 -4.43 -20.09 6.74
N CYS A 74 -3.12 -20.01 6.59
CA CYS A 74 -2.54 -19.34 5.43
C CYS A 74 -2.90 -20.03 4.13
N LEU A 75 -3.16 -21.33 4.16
CA LEU A 75 -3.66 -22.07 3.01
C LEU A 75 -5.06 -21.60 2.61
N GLU A 76 -5.95 -21.33 3.57
CA GLU A 76 -7.28 -20.79 3.27
C GLU A 76 -7.19 -19.36 2.72
N PHE A 77 -6.31 -18.52 3.29
CA PHE A 77 -6.04 -17.19 2.75
C PHE A 77 -5.57 -17.26 1.29
N LEU A 78 -4.55 -18.07 1.01
CA LEU A 78 -4.02 -18.22 -0.35
C LEU A 78 -5.06 -18.76 -1.32
N ARG A 79 -5.85 -19.76 -0.90
CA ARG A 79 -6.83 -20.42 -1.78
C ARG A 79 -8.04 -19.55 -2.11
N HIS A 80 -8.46 -18.68 -1.20
CA HIS A 80 -9.75 -17.99 -1.32
C HIS A 80 -9.65 -16.47 -1.43
N HIS A 81 -8.52 -15.87 -1.07
CA HIS A 81 -8.39 -14.42 -0.97
C HIS A 81 -7.22 -13.86 -1.79
N TRP A 82 -6.03 -14.45 -1.70
CA TRP A 82 -4.86 -13.95 -2.43
C TRP A 82 -5.16 -13.83 -3.94
N GLU A 83 -5.07 -12.61 -4.48
CA GLU A 83 -5.35 -12.28 -5.90
C GLU A 83 -6.76 -12.66 -6.41
N LEU A 84 -7.71 -12.92 -5.50
CA LEU A 84 -9.06 -13.37 -5.85
C LEU A 84 -10.15 -12.48 -5.26
N SER A 85 -10.04 -12.12 -3.97
CA SER A 85 -11.06 -11.33 -3.28
C SER A 85 -10.48 -10.55 -2.10
N PRO A 86 -11.03 -9.35 -1.79
CA PRO A 86 -10.61 -8.61 -0.61
C PRO A 86 -10.96 -9.37 0.67
N LEU A 87 -10.07 -9.30 1.66
CA LEU A 87 -10.28 -9.85 2.99
C LEU A 87 -10.27 -8.71 4.03
N LEU A 88 -11.37 -8.56 4.75
CA LEU A 88 -11.41 -7.74 5.97
C LEU A 88 -11.14 -8.62 7.19
N SER A 89 -10.10 -8.27 7.93
CA SER A 89 -9.71 -8.91 9.19
C SER A 89 -9.50 -7.87 10.28
N GLU A 90 -9.66 -8.30 11.53
CA GLU A 90 -9.35 -7.49 12.71
C GLU A 90 -8.08 -8.05 13.35
N PRO A 91 -6.87 -7.62 12.95
CA PRO A 91 -5.67 -8.04 13.66
C PRO A 91 -5.70 -7.49 15.09
N GLY A 92 -5.16 -8.23 16.05
CA GLY A 92 -5.06 -7.74 17.43
C GLY A 92 -4.23 -6.45 17.50
N ALA A 93 -4.76 -5.40 18.14
CA ALA A 93 -4.08 -4.10 18.29
C ALA A 93 -2.67 -4.22 18.91
N ALA A 94 -2.47 -5.22 19.77
CA ALA A 94 -1.17 -5.55 20.36
C ALA A 94 -0.09 -5.92 19.33
N TRP A 95 -0.48 -6.45 18.17
CA TRP A 95 0.45 -6.78 17.09
C TRP A 95 0.83 -5.57 16.22
N LEU A 96 -0.10 -4.62 16.02
CA LEU A 96 0.14 -3.42 15.22
C LEU A 96 1.01 -2.40 15.96
N SER A 97 0.79 -2.22 17.27
CA SER A 97 1.48 -1.17 18.04
C SER A 97 3.02 -1.22 17.96
N PRO A 98 3.68 -2.39 17.96
CA PRO A 98 5.14 -2.48 17.80
C PRO A 98 5.66 -2.18 16.39
N LEU A 99 4.81 -2.23 15.36
CA LEU A 99 5.23 -1.95 13.98
C LEU A 99 5.41 -0.44 13.77
N LEU A 100 4.39 0.35 14.09
CA LEU A 100 4.43 1.80 13.93
C LEU A 100 3.34 2.46 14.75
N SER A 101 3.74 3.36 15.65
CA SER A 101 2.82 4.29 16.32
C SER A 101 2.91 5.68 15.68
N LEU A 102 1.91 6.50 15.95
CA LEU A 102 1.92 7.90 15.51
C LEU A 102 3.11 8.70 16.04
N ALA A 103 3.53 8.44 17.29
CA ALA A 103 4.72 9.03 17.86
C ALA A 103 5.98 8.64 17.07
N ASN A 104 6.06 7.37 16.63
CA ASN A 104 7.17 6.90 15.81
C ASN A 104 7.24 7.58 14.45
N VAL A 105 6.10 7.97 13.85
CA VAL A 105 6.11 8.75 12.59
C VAL A 105 6.83 10.07 12.78
N THR A 106 6.53 10.78 13.87
CA THR A 106 7.21 12.05 14.20
C THR A 106 8.70 11.83 14.44
N THR A 107 9.07 10.79 15.19
CA THR A 107 10.48 10.43 15.41
C THR A 107 11.19 10.09 14.10
N MET A 108 10.56 9.31 13.22
CA MET A 108 11.13 8.90 11.94
C MET A 108 11.40 10.10 11.02
N VAL A 109 10.45 11.03 10.90
CA VAL A 109 10.62 12.24 10.09
C VAL A 109 11.75 13.12 10.63
N ARG A 110 11.94 13.18 11.95
CA ARG A 110 13.05 13.94 12.59
C ARG A 110 14.43 13.31 12.39
N MET A 111 14.49 11.99 12.31
CA MET A 111 15.77 11.26 12.22
C MET A 111 16.33 11.20 10.79
N TRP A 112 15.46 11.31 9.78
CA TRP A 112 15.84 11.14 8.38
C TRP A 112 15.52 12.41 7.58
N PRO A 113 16.39 12.80 6.63
CA PRO A 113 16.16 13.99 5.81
C PRO A 113 15.11 13.70 4.71
N PHE A 114 13.86 13.52 5.11
CA PHE A 114 12.75 13.38 4.18
C PHE A 114 12.64 14.65 3.33
N ARG A 115 12.41 14.46 2.02
CA ARG A 115 12.20 15.54 1.07
C ARG A 115 10.91 15.34 0.31
N PHE A 116 10.25 16.45 0.00
CA PHE A 116 9.05 16.40 -0.80
C PHE A 116 9.39 15.98 -2.23
N MET A 117 8.70 14.95 -2.73
CA MET A 117 8.72 14.51 -4.13
C MET A 117 10.09 14.08 -4.71
N GLU A 118 11.11 13.79 -3.90
CA GLU A 118 12.43 13.30 -4.37
C GLU A 118 12.47 11.77 -4.55
N PRO A 119 13.39 11.23 -5.39
CA PRO A 119 13.65 9.79 -5.46
C PRO A 119 14.21 9.29 -4.12
N HIS A 120 13.59 8.24 -3.56
CA HIS A 120 13.88 7.71 -2.22
C HIS A 120 13.54 8.73 -1.10
N ALA A 121 12.87 8.28 -0.03
CA ALA A 121 12.33 9.14 1.05
C ALA A 121 11.22 10.12 0.62
N ALA A 122 10.35 9.72 -0.31
CA ALA A 122 9.33 10.64 -0.82
C ALA A 122 8.23 10.89 0.21
N ALA A 123 8.13 12.14 0.68
CA ALA A 123 6.90 12.66 1.26
C ALA A 123 6.10 13.40 0.18
N VAL A 124 4.77 13.34 0.27
CA VAL A 124 3.86 14.14 -0.56
C VAL A 124 2.69 14.64 0.25
N MET A 125 2.28 15.88 -0.02
CA MET A 125 0.99 16.41 0.43
C MET A 125 0.02 16.34 -0.75
N LEU A 126 -1.13 15.72 -0.52
CA LEU A 126 -2.15 15.49 -1.53
C LEU A 126 -3.39 16.33 -1.25
N VAL A 127 -4.00 16.81 -2.32
CA VAL A 127 -5.31 17.47 -2.28
C VAL A 127 -6.37 16.40 -1.93
N PRO A 128 -7.18 16.59 -0.87
CA PRO A 128 -8.24 15.63 -0.51
C PRO A 128 -9.23 15.41 -1.65
N GLY A 129 -9.76 14.19 -1.74
CA GLY A 129 -10.76 13.81 -2.75
C GLY A 129 -10.20 13.72 -4.17
N SER A 130 -8.89 13.92 -4.36
CA SER A 130 -8.23 13.80 -5.66
C SER A 130 -7.67 12.40 -5.90
N ASN A 131 -7.37 12.09 -7.15
CA ASN A 131 -6.62 10.89 -7.53
C ASN A 131 -5.11 11.15 -7.41
N PHE A 132 -4.62 11.26 -6.17
CA PHE A 132 -3.21 11.56 -5.83
C PHE A 132 -2.68 12.87 -6.43
N GLN A 133 -3.52 13.90 -6.56
CA GLN A 133 -3.06 15.21 -6.98
C GLN A 133 -2.19 15.85 -5.90
N LEU A 134 -0.96 16.17 -6.28
CA LEU A 134 -0.01 16.86 -5.42
C LEU A 134 -0.49 18.29 -5.13
N ASP A 135 -0.37 18.72 -3.87
CA ASP A 135 -0.59 20.12 -3.52
C ASP A 135 0.69 20.93 -3.79
N ALA A 136 0.58 21.85 -4.76
CA ALA A 136 1.69 22.65 -5.27
C ALA A 136 2.32 23.60 -4.24
N ARG A 137 1.70 23.79 -3.06
CA ARG A 137 2.30 24.56 -1.95
C ARG A 137 3.57 23.90 -1.39
N TRP A 138 3.75 22.59 -1.59
CA TRP A 138 4.93 21.85 -1.16
C TRP A 138 5.81 21.49 -2.35
N ALA A 139 6.82 22.34 -2.59
CA ALA A 139 7.70 22.21 -3.74
C ALA A 139 8.61 20.98 -3.64
N ARG A 140 8.89 20.37 -4.79
CA ARG A 140 9.86 19.28 -4.93
C ARG A 140 11.23 19.67 -4.37
N GLY A 141 11.88 18.75 -3.66
CA GLY A 141 13.24 18.91 -3.14
C GLY A 141 13.32 19.73 -1.84
N THR A 142 12.19 20.27 -1.37
CA THR A 142 12.14 20.97 -0.08
C THR A 142 12.14 19.97 1.07
N ASP A 143 12.74 20.38 2.19
CA ASP A 143 12.81 19.55 3.38
C ASP A 143 11.41 19.40 4.01
N VAL A 144 11.15 18.21 4.55
CA VAL A 144 9.91 17.91 5.26
C VAL A 144 10.03 18.39 6.71
N PRO A 145 9.08 19.20 7.22
CA PRO A 145 9.16 19.71 8.58
C PRO A 145 8.95 18.59 9.62
N ASP A 146 9.63 18.69 10.76
CA ASP A 146 9.53 17.74 11.87
C ASP A 146 8.10 17.48 12.37
N ASP A 147 7.23 18.48 12.23
CA ASP A 147 5.83 18.46 12.62
C ASP A 147 4.88 18.27 11.42
N VAL A 148 5.35 17.69 10.30
CA VAL A 148 4.59 17.50 9.05
C VAL A 148 3.22 16.85 9.26
N VAL A 149 3.10 15.95 10.24
CA VAL A 149 1.83 15.31 10.61
C VAL A 149 0.83 16.34 11.14
N THR A 150 1.26 17.22 12.03
CA THR A 150 0.46 18.33 12.56
C THR A 150 0.10 19.31 11.44
N VAL A 151 1.05 19.62 10.56
CA VAL A 151 0.83 20.48 9.38
C VAL A 151 -0.24 19.88 8.48
N ALA A 152 -0.15 18.58 8.13
CA ALA A 152 -1.15 17.91 7.29
C ALA A 152 -2.57 18.03 7.87
N VAL A 153 -2.71 17.81 9.17
CA VAL A 153 -4.00 17.90 9.89
C VAL A 153 -4.52 19.32 9.92
N ARG A 154 -3.67 20.31 10.25
CA ARG A 154 -4.04 21.73 10.28
C ARG A 154 -4.48 22.23 8.90
N GLU A 155 -3.76 21.82 7.86
CA GLU A 155 -4.00 22.26 6.47
C GLU A 155 -5.08 21.43 5.75
N GLN A 156 -5.70 20.46 6.43
CA GLN A 156 -6.66 19.50 5.84
C GLN A 156 -6.11 18.90 4.54
N ARG A 157 -4.92 18.30 4.62
CA ARG A 157 -4.26 17.58 3.52
C ARG A 157 -3.96 16.15 3.88
N VAL A 158 -3.99 15.30 2.87
CA VAL A 158 -3.53 13.91 3.00
C VAL A 158 -2.01 13.92 2.86
N LEU A 159 -1.30 13.57 3.94
CA LEU A 159 0.13 13.34 3.87
C LEU A 159 0.36 11.88 3.49
N ALA A 160 1.20 11.62 2.49
CA ALA A 160 1.73 10.29 2.24
C ALA A 160 3.25 10.28 2.41
N LEU A 161 3.78 9.27 3.09
CA LEU A 161 5.20 8.96 3.16
C LEU A 161 5.42 7.63 2.45
N HIS A 162 6.37 7.57 1.54
CA HIS A 162 6.68 6.36 0.78
C HIS A 162 7.94 5.67 1.30
N ASN A 163 8.03 4.38 1.03
CA ASN A 163 9.21 3.55 1.26
C ASN A 163 9.64 3.49 2.73
N LEU A 164 8.68 3.37 3.65
CA LEU A 164 8.93 3.33 5.10
C LEU A 164 9.90 2.21 5.51
N GLU A 165 9.97 1.13 4.74
CA GLU A 165 10.91 0.03 4.96
C GLU A 165 12.38 0.47 4.89
N LEU A 166 12.68 1.61 4.27
CA LEU A 166 14.03 2.18 4.23
C LEU A 166 14.37 3.01 5.48
N TYR A 167 13.36 3.46 6.24
CA TYR A 167 13.52 4.46 7.29
C TYR A 167 13.11 3.97 8.69
N TRP A 168 12.30 2.91 8.78
CA TRP A 168 11.80 2.38 10.05
C TRP A 168 12.06 0.87 10.19
N PRO A 169 12.99 0.44 11.07
CA PRO A 169 13.41 -0.96 11.16
C PRO A 169 12.29 -1.99 11.42
N PRO A 170 11.29 -1.72 12.29
CA PRO A 170 10.14 -2.62 12.44
C PRO A 170 9.36 -2.85 11.15
N ILE A 171 9.13 -1.80 10.34
CA ILE A 171 8.49 -1.93 9.02
C ILE A 171 9.40 -2.71 8.07
N ALA A 172 10.70 -2.40 8.05
CA ALA A 172 11.66 -3.12 7.23
C ALA A 172 11.63 -4.63 7.49
N LYS A 173 11.64 -5.04 8.76
CA LYS A 173 11.56 -6.45 9.16
C LYS A 173 10.24 -7.09 8.73
N PHE A 174 9.12 -6.37 8.86
CA PHE A 174 7.83 -6.86 8.38
C PHE A 174 7.83 -7.06 6.86
N CYS A 175 8.20 -6.04 6.09
CA CYS A 175 8.32 -6.09 4.64
C CYS A 175 9.23 -7.23 4.16
N GLN A 176 10.39 -7.43 4.79
CA GLN A 176 11.28 -8.54 4.48
C GLN A 176 10.64 -9.91 4.73
N ARG A 177 9.88 -10.08 5.82
CA ARG A 177 9.19 -11.34 6.12
C ARG A 177 8.09 -11.62 5.09
N VAL A 178 7.31 -10.61 4.72
CA VAL A 178 6.28 -10.71 3.67
C VAL A 178 6.91 -11.02 2.31
N GLY A 179 7.97 -10.30 1.94
CA GLY A 179 8.67 -10.48 0.66
C GLY A 179 9.35 -11.84 0.54
N ARG A 180 9.92 -12.37 1.64
CA ARG A 180 10.44 -13.74 1.67
C ARG A 180 9.35 -14.79 1.48
N TYR A 181 8.16 -14.56 2.05
CA TYR A 181 7.05 -15.48 1.89
C TYR A 181 6.56 -15.50 0.45
N PHE A 182 6.25 -14.34 -0.12
CA PHE A 182 5.71 -14.25 -1.49
C PHE A 182 6.75 -14.26 -2.61
N HIS A 183 8.05 -14.32 -2.27
CA HIS A 183 9.16 -14.21 -3.22
C HIS A 183 9.07 -12.97 -4.12
N ALA A 184 8.75 -11.83 -3.51
CA ALA A 184 8.40 -10.61 -4.21
C ALA A 184 9.00 -9.37 -3.54
N ALA A 185 9.15 -8.31 -4.33
CA ALA A 185 9.45 -6.99 -3.79
C ALA A 185 8.27 -6.51 -2.95
N VAL A 186 8.58 -5.88 -1.82
CA VAL A 186 7.59 -5.34 -0.87
C VAL A 186 8.03 -3.95 -0.46
N GLN A 187 7.12 -3.00 -0.62
CA GLN A 187 7.26 -1.60 -0.18
C GLN A 187 6.20 -1.30 0.89
N ALA A 188 6.45 -0.33 1.76
CA ALA A 188 5.47 0.18 2.70
C ALA A 188 5.28 1.69 2.51
N ASN A 189 4.04 2.11 2.27
CA ASN A 189 3.67 3.52 2.33
C ASN A 189 3.00 3.84 3.68
N LEU A 190 2.77 5.11 3.97
CA LEU A 190 2.01 5.60 5.09
C LEU A 190 1.12 6.72 4.60
N TYR A 191 -0.12 6.71 5.01
CA TYR A 191 -1.05 7.82 4.78
C TYR A 191 -1.43 8.44 6.12
N VAL A 192 -1.64 9.74 6.16
CA VAL A 192 -2.19 10.45 7.32
C VAL A 192 -3.37 11.23 6.79
N LEU A 193 -4.56 10.85 7.25
CA LEU A 193 -5.83 11.37 6.77
C LEU A 193 -6.44 12.25 7.89
N PRO A 194 -6.54 13.58 7.71
CA PRO A 194 -7.22 14.42 8.67
C PRO A 194 -8.69 14.01 8.88
N ALA A 195 -9.18 14.13 10.12
CA ALA A 195 -10.58 13.92 10.43
C ALA A 195 -11.47 15.00 9.77
N GLY A 196 -12.68 14.62 9.36
CA GLY A 196 -13.65 15.53 8.74
C GLY A 196 -13.55 15.63 7.22
N LEU A 197 -12.63 14.91 6.58
CA LEU A 197 -12.63 14.75 5.13
C LEU A 197 -13.77 13.81 4.70
N ASP A 198 -14.65 14.27 3.83
CA ASP A 198 -15.70 13.42 3.22
C ASP A 198 -15.09 12.30 2.36
N VAL A 199 -14.07 12.65 1.57
CA VAL A 199 -13.29 11.73 0.75
C VAL A 199 -11.82 12.10 0.85
N ALA A 200 -10.98 11.19 1.35
CA ALA A 200 -9.55 11.43 1.48
C ALA A 200 -8.80 11.27 0.15
N LEU A 201 -9.09 10.19 -0.59
CA LEU A 201 -8.56 9.91 -1.92
C LEU A 201 -9.71 9.50 -2.83
N ALA A 202 -9.68 9.93 -4.09
CA ALA A 202 -10.66 9.50 -5.09
C ALA A 202 -10.59 7.98 -5.29
N PRO A 203 -11.71 7.31 -5.66
CA PRO A 203 -11.69 5.90 -6.02
C PRO A 203 -10.63 5.59 -7.09
N HIS A 204 -9.81 4.58 -6.84
CA HIS A 204 -8.73 4.14 -7.72
C HIS A 204 -8.48 2.64 -7.53
N ALA A 205 -7.61 2.08 -8.37
CA ALA A 205 -7.10 0.74 -8.25
C ALA A 205 -5.58 0.75 -8.43
N ASP A 206 -4.89 -0.04 -7.63
CA ASP A 206 -3.44 -0.25 -7.76
C ASP A 206 -3.17 -1.45 -8.69
N SER A 207 -1.97 -1.47 -9.28
CA SER A 207 -1.51 -2.59 -10.12
C SER A 207 -0.86 -3.73 -9.33
N HIS A 208 -0.96 -3.73 -8.00
CA HIS A 208 -0.31 -4.68 -7.11
C HIS A 208 -1.26 -5.14 -6.00
N SER A 209 -1.07 -6.35 -5.50
CA SER A 209 -1.74 -6.84 -4.29
C SER A 209 -1.32 -5.99 -3.10
N THR A 210 -2.27 -5.59 -2.26
CA THR A 210 -2.05 -4.64 -1.16
C THR A 210 -2.64 -5.18 0.15
N PHE A 211 -1.84 -5.17 1.21
CA PHE A 211 -2.35 -5.25 2.58
C PHE A 211 -2.61 -3.84 3.10
N VAL A 212 -3.67 -3.61 3.86
CA VAL A 212 -4.00 -2.30 4.46
C VAL A 212 -4.07 -2.48 5.97
N LEU A 213 -3.14 -1.86 6.71
CA LEU A 213 -3.06 -1.96 8.17
C LEU A 213 -3.49 -0.65 8.79
N GLN A 214 -4.59 -0.63 9.55
CA GLN A 214 -5.07 0.56 10.26
C GLN A 214 -4.30 0.75 11.58
N MET A 215 -3.27 1.61 11.63
CA MET A 215 -2.45 1.71 12.86
C MET A 215 -3.01 2.66 13.94
N HIS A 216 -3.79 3.67 13.55
CA HIS A 216 -4.34 4.65 14.49
C HIS A 216 -5.66 5.23 13.96
N GLY A 217 -6.59 5.56 14.87
CA GLY A 217 -7.87 6.13 14.50
C GLY A 217 -8.78 5.17 13.72
N ALA A 218 -9.75 5.71 13.00
CA ALA A 218 -10.70 4.97 12.19
C ALA A 218 -10.88 5.63 10.81
N ALA A 219 -11.11 4.83 9.78
CA ALA A 219 -11.52 5.26 8.45
C ALA A 219 -12.67 4.39 7.94
N GLN A 220 -13.51 4.96 7.09
CA GLN A 220 -14.49 4.21 6.32
C GLN A 220 -13.86 3.78 4.99
N TRP A 221 -13.96 2.48 4.70
CA TRP A 221 -13.42 1.88 3.49
C TRP A 221 -14.56 1.41 2.59
N ALA A 222 -14.50 1.81 1.32
CA ALA A 222 -15.32 1.25 0.25
C ALA A 222 -14.37 0.50 -0.71
N VAL A 223 -14.59 -0.81 -0.86
CA VAL A 223 -13.84 -1.70 -1.75
C VAL A 223 -14.84 -2.36 -2.69
N HIS A 224 -14.52 -2.40 -3.98
CA HIS A 224 -15.40 -2.85 -5.06
C HIS A 224 -14.77 -3.97 -5.87
#